data_AF-A0A914NJE1-F1
#
_entry.id   AF-A0A914NJE1-F1
#
_cell.length_a   1.000
_cell.length_b   1.000
_cell.length_c   1.000
_cell.angle_alpha   90.00
_cell.angle_beta   90.00
_cell.angle_gamma   90.00
#
_symmetry.space_group_name_H-M   'P 1'
#
loop_
_entity.id
_entity.type
_entity.pdbx_description
1 polymer ?
#
loop_
_entity_poly.entity_id
_entity_poly.type
_entity_poly.pdbx_seq_one_letter_code
_entity_poly.pdbx_strand_id
1 'polypeptide(L)'
;MYSRVGGKRWIKQMFIGALLLPSAVAGMVLGVNAVAIGYHASRAIPFTTMLVIVSICAFVIIPLNLIGTLIGRSIKGQADIPCRINVVPRPIPDKKWYLEPFVIAIIAGFLPFGSIFIEMYVERFFKLELSKRLLEILFKSSRLKSVSRVHIQARLLET
;
A
#
# COMPACT_ATOMS: atom_id res chain seq x y z
N MET A 1 -7.67 14.79 -21.41
CA MET A 1 -7.72 16.22 -21.06
C MET A 1 -6.55 17.01 -21.63
N TYR A 2 -5.29 16.60 -21.42
CA TYR A 2 -4.12 17.32 -21.98
C TYR A 2 -4.22 17.64 -23.49
N SER A 3 -4.61 16.66 -24.31
CA SER A 3 -4.80 16.87 -25.76
C SER A 3 -6.00 17.77 -26.11
N ARG A 4 -6.98 17.94 -25.20
CA ARG A 4 -8.17 18.79 -25.40
C ARG A 4 -7.89 20.26 -25.09
N VAL A 5 -6.89 20.55 -24.25
CA VAL A 5 -6.45 21.93 -23.90
C VAL A 5 -5.29 22.38 -24.81
N GLY A 6 -5.15 21.79 -26.00
CA GLY A 6 -4.09 22.15 -26.96
C GLY A 6 -2.68 21.63 -26.62
N GLY A 7 -2.56 20.71 -25.65
CA GLY A 7 -1.28 20.13 -25.26
C GLY A 7 -0.65 19.27 -26.36
N LYS A 8 0.50 19.71 -26.90
CA LYS A 8 1.20 19.03 -28.00
C LYS A 8 2.16 17.92 -27.54
N ARG A 9 2.68 17.98 -26.31
CA ARG A 9 3.72 17.06 -25.79
C ARG A 9 3.14 15.82 -25.11
N TRP A 10 2.33 15.06 -25.85
CA TRP A 10 1.59 13.92 -25.30
C TRP A 10 2.47 12.72 -24.92
N ILE A 11 3.53 12.45 -25.69
CA ILE A 11 4.47 11.36 -25.41
C ILE A 11 5.15 11.55 -24.05
N LYS A 12 5.63 12.78 -23.77
CA LYS A 12 6.27 13.09 -22.48
C LYS A 12 5.31 12.90 -21.31
N GLN A 13 4.05 13.35 -21.45
CA GLN A 13 3.04 13.17 -20.41
C GLN A 13 2.66 11.70 -20.22
N MET A 14 2.61 10.92 -21.29
CA MET A 14 2.41 9.47 -21.21
C MET A 14 3.54 8.81 -20.41
N PHE A 15 4.81 9.10 -20.71
CA PHE A 15 5.94 8.52 -19.98
C PHE A 15 5.98 8.93 -18.52
N ILE A 16 5.75 10.21 -18.22
CA ILE A 16 5.69 10.69 -16.83
C ILE A 16 4.55 9.99 -16.09
N GLY A 17 3.36 9.89 -16.68
CA GLY A 17 2.23 9.19 -16.06
C GLY A 17 2.47 7.68 -15.87
N ALA A 18 3.13 7.03 -16.83
CA ALA A 18 3.44 5.60 -16.76
C ALA A 18 4.52 5.26 -15.74
N LEU A 19 5.54 6.11 -15.58
CA LEU A 19 6.72 5.77 -14.78
C LEU A 19 6.71 6.40 -13.39
N LEU A 20 6.09 7.56 -13.19
CA LEU A 20 6.24 8.31 -11.95
C LEU A 20 5.68 7.57 -10.73
N LEU A 21 4.47 7.01 -10.83
CA LEU A 21 3.90 6.23 -9.70
C LEU A 21 4.60 4.88 -9.51
N PRO A 22 4.81 4.05 -10.55
CA PRO A 22 5.44 2.74 -10.35
C PRO A 22 6.90 2.85 -9.90
N SER A 23 7.66 3.82 -10.39
CA SER A 23 9.05 4.03 -9.95
C SER A 23 9.13 4.54 -8.51
N ALA A 24 8.20 5.40 -8.09
CA ALA A 24 8.13 5.85 -6.70
C ALA A 24 7.83 4.68 -5.74
N VAL A 25 6.87 3.82 -6.09
CA VAL A 25 6.54 2.63 -5.30
C VAL A 25 7.72 1.64 -5.29
N ALA A 26 8.32 1.36 -6.45
CA ALA A 26 9.48 0.49 -6.54
C ALA A 26 10.67 1.01 -5.72
N GLY A 27 10.95 2.32 -5.78
CA GLY A 27 12.00 2.96 -4.99
C GLY A 27 11.75 2.83 -3.48
N MET A 28 10.50 3.03 -3.04
CA MET A 28 10.11 2.83 -1.63
C MET A 28 10.33 1.38 -1.19
N VAL A 29 9.88 0.40 -1.99
CA VAL A 29 10.04 -1.03 -1.68
C VAL A 29 11.52 -1.43 -1.67
N LEU A 30 12.32 -0.94 -2.61
CA LEU A 30 13.78 -1.16 -2.64
C LEU A 30 14.45 -0.58 -1.40
N GLY A 31 14.09 0.64 -0.99
CA GLY A 31 14.63 1.28 0.21
C GLY A 31 14.29 0.51 1.49
N VAL A 32 13.03 0.11 1.66
CA VAL A 32 12.59 -0.72 2.80
C VAL A 32 13.30 -2.09 2.77
N ASN A 33 13.47 -2.69 1.60
CA ASN A 33 14.16 -3.98 1.50
C ASN A 33 15.66 -3.88 1.80
N ALA A 34 16.33 -2.78 1.41
CA ALA A 34 17.73 -2.54 1.75
C ALA A 34 17.93 -2.49 3.28
N VAL A 35 17.02 -1.82 3.98
CA VAL A 35 16.99 -1.81 5.46
C VAL A 35 16.69 -3.21 6.01
N ALA A 36 15.72 -3.92 5.44
CA ALA A 36 15.36 -5.27 5.87
C ALA A 36 16.52 -6.28 5.76
N ILE A 37 17.33 -6.18 4.70
CA ILE A 37 18.54 -6.99 4.52
C ILE A 37 19.57 -6.64 5.60
N GLY A 38 19.77 -5.35 5.91
CA GLY A 38 20.69 -4.90 6.96
C GLY A 38 20.33 -5.43 8.36
N TYR A 39 19.04 -5.61 8.66
CA TYR A 39 18.57 -6.16 9.94
C TYR A 39 18.36 -7.68 9.91
N HIS A 40 18.77 -8.39 8.86
CA HIS A 40 18.49 -9.83 8.66
C HIS A 40 17.02 -10.19 8.93
N ALA A 41 16.11 -9.31 8.53
CA ALA A 41 14.70 -9.49 8.83
C ALA A 41 14.17 -10.71 8.08
N SER A 42 13.42 -11.58 8.78
CA SER A 42 12.77 -12.77 8.19
C SER A 42 11.73 -12.46 7.09
N ARG A 43 11.49 -11.18 6.78
CA ARG A 43 10.60 -10.70 5.71
C ARG A 43 11.37 -10.03 4.56
N ALA A 44 12.69 -10.23 4.48
CA ALA A 44 13.47 -9.73 3.36
C ALA A 44 12.96 -10.33 2.04
N ILE A 45 12.72 -9.44 1.07
CA ILE A 45 12.19 -9.79 -0.24
C ILE A 45 13.35 -10.40 -1.05
N PRO A 46 13.23 -11.65 -1.54
CA PRO A 46 14.30 -12.28 -2.31
C PRO A 46 14.53 -11.54 -3.62
N PHE A 47 15.80 -11.43 -4.04
CA PHE A 47 16.20 -10.65 -5.22
C PHE A 47 15.37 -10.95 -6.48
N THR A 48 15.02 -12.22 -6.68
CA THR A 48 14.17 -12.69 -7.79
C THR A 48 12.82 -11.96 -7.83
N THR A 49 12.16 -11.77 -6.69
CA THR A 49 10.87 -11.09 -6.65
C THR A 49 10.98 -9.60 -6.95
N MET A 50 12.11 -8.96 -6.62
CA MET A 50 12.35 -7.57 -7.00
C MET A 50 12.45 -7.42 -8.52
N LEU A 51 13.15 -8.34 -9.17
CA LEU A 51 13.28 -8.36 -10.63
C LEU A 51 11.92 -8.61 -11.30
N VAL A 52 11.11 -9.53 -10.75
CA VAL A 52 9.74 -9.80 -11.22
C VAL A 52 8.84 -8.57 -11.11
N ILE A 53 8.90 -7.83 -10.00
CA ILE A 53 8.10 -6.61 -9.83
C ILE A 53 8.50 -5.55 -10.87
N VAL A 54 9.81 -5.33 -11.05
CA VAL A 54 10.32 -4.38 -12.05
C VAL A 54 9.93 -4.79 -13.47
N SER A 55 10.01 -6.08 -13.80
CA SER A 55 9.63 -6.58 -15.13
C SER A 55 8.14 -6.45 -15.38
N ILE A 56 7.27 -6.80 -14.43
CA ILE A 56 5.82 -6.59 -14.55
C ILE A 56 5.51 -5.10 -14.70
N CYS A 57 6.15 -4.23 -13.91
CA CYS A 57 5.94 -2.79 -14.04
C CYS A 57 6.36 -2.28 -15.43
N ALA A 58 7.49 -2.71 -15.97
CA ALA A 58 7.93 -2.29 -17.30
C ALA A 58 7.05 -2.88 -18.42
N PHE A 59 6.81 -4.19 -18.40
CA PHE A 59 6.15 -4.91 -19.49
C PHE A 59 4.62 -4.84 -19.46
N VAL A 60 3.99 -4.51 -18.34
CA VAL A 60 2.53 -4.35 -18.28
C VAL A 60 2.15 -2.87 -18.32
N ILE A 61 2.77 -2.03 -17.50
CA ILE A 61 2.32 -0.64 -17.32
C ILE A 61 2.63 0.21 -18.57
N ILE A 62 3.81 0.05 -19.15
CA ILE A 62 4.21 0.82 -20.34
C ILE A 62 3.29 0.52 -21.54
N PRO A 63 3.08 -0.74 -21.98
CA PRO A 63 2.21 -1.00 -23.12
C PRO A 63 0.75 -0.71 -22.81
N LEU A 64 0.27 -0.97 -21.58
CA LEU A 64 -1.10 -0.65 -21.21
C LEU A 64 -1.36 0.86 -21.25
N ASN A 65 -0.42 1.67 -20.76
CA ASN A 65 -0.55 3.13 -20.79
C ASN A 65 -0.42 3.69 -22.21
N LEU A 66 0.41 3.07 -23.05
CA LEU A 66 0.50 3.40 -24.48
C LEU A 66 -0.82 3.12 -25.20
N ILE A 67 -1.36 1.90 -25.08
CA ILE A 67 -2.63 1.50 -25.69
C ILE A 67 -3.77 2.39 -25.17
N GLY A 68 -3.84 2.61 -23.84
CA GLY A 68 -4.84 3.48 -23.23
C GLY A 68 -4.74 4.92 -23.73
N THR A 69 -3.53 5.43 -23.95
CA THR A 69 -3.32 6.78 -24.50
C THR A 69 -3.71 6.86 -25.97
N LEU A 70 -3.39 5.84 -26.78
CA LEU A 70 -3.77 5.79 -28.19
C LEU A 70 -5.29 5.72 -28.36
N ILE A 71 -5.95 4.77 -27.69
CA ILE A 71 -7.42 4.62 -27.70
C ILE A 71 -8.09 5.88 -27.15
N GLY A 72 -7.58 6.41 -26.04
CA GLY A 72 -8.10 7.64 -25.43
C GLY A 72 -8.01 8.85 -26.34
N ARG A 73 -7.00 8.92 -27.21
CA ARG A 73 -6.87 9.98 -28.24
C ARG A 73 -7.80 9.75 -29.43
N SER A 74 -7.95 8.50 -29.87
CA SER A 74 -8.80 8.15 -31.02
C SER A 74 -10.29 8.33 -30.72
N ILE A 75 -10.76 7.89 -29.55
CA ILE A 75 -12.19 7.96 -29.18
C ILE A 75 -12.58 9.39 -28.77
N LYS A 76 -11.69 10.09 -28.07
CA LYS A 76 -11.98 11.42 -27.49
C LYS A 76 -11.25 12.52 -28.26
N GLY A 77 -11.51 12.63 -29.58
CA GLY A 77 -11.04 13.70 -30.47
C GLY A 77 -11.26 15.14 -29.94
N GLN A 78 -11.00 16.18 -30.74
CA GLN A 78 -11.06 17.58 -30.25
C GLN A 78 -12.31 17.86 -29.40
N ALA A 79 -12.14 18.66 -28.35
CA ALA A 79 -13.22 18.97 -27.44
C ALA A 79 -14.32 19.72 -28.18
N ASP A 80 -15.40 19.01 -28.50
CA ASP A 80 -16.66 19.65 -28.84
C ASP A 80 -17.21 20.25 -27.55
N ILE A 81 -16.92 21.53 -27.34
CA ILE A 81 -17.41 22.27 -26.18
C ILE A 81 -18.81 22.76 -26.58
N PRO A 82 -19.89 22.19 -26.01
CA PRO A 82 -21.27 22.49 -26.42
C PRO A 82 -21.71 23.92 -26.07
N CYS A 83 -20.82 24.71 -25.46
CA CYS A 83 -21.09 26.04 -24.98
C CYS A 83 -20.27 27.04 -25.80
N ARG A 84 -20.94 28.07 -26.34
CA ARG A 84 -20.28 29.27 -26.88
C ARG A 84 -19.36 29.85 -25.81
N ILE A 85 -18.05 29.77 -26.04
CA ILE A 85 -17.04 30.36 -25.17
C ILE A 85 -17.27 31.88 -25.10
N ASN A 86 -17.46 32.38 -23.87
CA ASN A 86 -17.48 33.82 -23.65
C ASN A 86 -16.05 34.33 -23.82
N VAL A 87 -15.84 35.24 -24.78
CA VAL A 87 -14.51 35.81 -25.09
C VAL A 87 -13.94 36.63 -23.93
N VAL A 88 -14.80 37.09 -23.01
CA VAL A 88 -14.37 37.74 -21.78
C VAL A 88 -14.07 36.66 -20.73
N PRO A 89 -12.80 36.50 -20.30
CA PRO A 89 -12.45 35.57 -19.24
C PRO A 89 -13.13 36.03 -17.96
N ARG A 90 -13.98 35.17 -17.40
CA ARG A 90 -14.57 35.42 -16.08
C ARG A 90 -13.44 35.31 -15.05
N PRO A 91 -13.40 36.16 -14.01
CA PRO A 91 -12.46 35.98 -12.91
C PRO A 91 -12.70 34.60 -12.28
N ILE A 92 -11.64 33.79 -12.24
CA ILE A 92 -11.66 32.48 -11.59
C ILE A 92 -11.65 32.75 -10.08
N PRO A 93 -12.60 32.19 -9.30
CA PRO A 93 -12.60 32.39 -7.86
C PRO A 93 -11.27 31.92 -7.27
N ASP A 94 -10.74 32.68 -6.30
CA ASP A 94 -9.48 32.31 -5.66
C ASP A 94 -9.58 30.93 -5.01
N LYS A 95 -8.57 30.12 -5.26
CA LYS A 95 -8.48 28.77 -4.74
C LYS A 95 -8.32 28.85 -3.22
N LYS A 96 -9.23 28.20 -2.50
CA LYS A 96 -9.17 28.13 -1.04
C LYS A 96 -7.94 27.33 -0.60
N TRP A 97 -7.33 27.74 0.51
CA TRP A 97 -6.08 27.16 1.03
C TRP A 97 -6.13 25.62 1.20
N TYR A 98 -7.29 25.08 1.60
CA TYR A 98 -7.47 23.63 1.80
C TYR A 98 -7.63 22.83 0.50
N LEU A 99 -7.79 23.50 -0.65
CA LEU A 99 -7.86 22.88 -1.96
C LEU A 99 -6.49 22.81 -2.66
N GLU A 100 -5.43 23.31 -2.03
CA GLU A 100 -4.07 23.15 -2.54
C GLU A 100 -3.69 21.65 -2.57
N PRO A 101 -3.17 21.11 -3.70
CA PRO A 101 -2.84 19.70 -3.83
C PRO A 101 -1.82 19.24 -2.78
N PHE A 102 -0.98 20.16 -2.30
CA PHE A 102 -0.06 19.88 -1.20
C PHE A 102 -0.80 19.60 0.13
N VAL A 103 -1.78 20.45 0.48
CA VAL A 103 -2.59 20.28 1.70
C VAL A 103 -3.44 19.02 1.60
N ILE A 104 -4.05 18.78 0.43
CA ILE A 104 -4.83 17.56 0.17
C ILE A 104 -3.94 16.32 0.29
N ALA A 105 -2.71 16.34 -0.24
CA ALA A 105 -1.79 15.22 -0.15
C ALA A 105 -1.40 14.88 1.30
N ILE A 106 -1.20 15.88 2.15
CA ILE A 106 -0.91 15.68 3.58
C ILE A 106 -2.10 15.03 4.29
N ILE A 107 -3.30 15.59 4.12
CA ILE A 107 -4.53 15.05 4.75
C ILE A 107 -4.80 13.62 4.27
N ALA A 108 -4.67 13.39 2.96
CA ALA A 108 -4.85 12.07 2.35
C ALA A 108 -3.79 11.07 2.81
N GLY A 109 -2.55 11.51 3.10
CA GLY A 109 -1.47 10.65 3.61
C GLY A 109 -1.63 10.26 5.08
N PHE A 110 -2.30 11.10 5.88
CA PHE A 110 -2.59 10.79 7.28
C PHE A 110 -3.58 9.63 7.46
N LEU A 111 -4.51 9.46 6.52
CA LEU A 111 -5.49 8.36 6.55
C LEU A 111 -4.85 6.96 6.49
N PRO A 112 -4.03 6.60 5.48
CA PRO A 112 -3.37 5.30 5.42
C PRO A 112 -2.34 5.14 6.53
N PHE A 113 -1.69 6.22 6.98
CA PHE A 113 -0.81 6.18 8.15
C PHE A 113 -1.59 5.77 9.41
N GLY A 114 -2.70 6.45 9.72
CA GLY A 114 -3.55 6.08 10.86
C GLY A 114 -4.04 4.63 10.77
N SER A 115 -4.44 4.18 9.57
CA SER A 115 -4.87 2.80 9.33
C SER A 115 -3.79 1.79 9.73
N ILE A 116 -2.56 1.97 9.26
CA ILE A 116 -1.43 1.06 9.55
C ILE A 116 -1.05 1.10 11.04
N PHE A 117 -1.10 2.28 11.67
CA PHE A 117 -0.78 2.42 13.09
C PHE A 117 -1.75 1.66 13.99
N ILE A 118 -3.05 1.78 13.71
CA ILE A 118 -4.09 1.07 14.45
C ILE A 118 -3.95 -0.43 14.22
N GLU A 119 -3.74 -0.86 12.97
CA GLU A 119 -3.55 -2.27 12.62
C GLU A 119 -2.35 -2.88 13.36
N MET A 120 -1.19 -2.22 13.35
CA MET A 120 0.01 -2.71 14.04
C MET A 120 -0.21 -2.80 15.55
N TYR A 121 -0.88 -1.83 16.16
CA TYR A 121 -1.17 -1.84 17.60
C TYR A 121 -2.13 -2.97 17.97
N VAL A 122 -3.23 -3.09 17.23
CA VAL A 122 -4.26 -4.11 17.46
C VAL A 122 -3.71 -5.51 17.22
N GLU A 123 -2.98 -5.74 16.13
CA GLU A 123 -2.39 -7.04 15.83
C GLU A 123 -1.36 -7.44 16.90
N ARG A 124 -0.47 -6.51 17.30
CA ARG A 124 0.53 -6.78 18.34
C ARG A 124 -0.13 -7.05 19.69
N PHE A 125 -1.14 -6.26 20.05
CA PHE A 125 -1.88 -6.41 21.30
C PHE A 125 -2.63 -7.74 21.36
N PHE A 126 -3.38 -8.08 20.30
CA PHE A 126 -4.14 -9.33 20.22
C PHE A 126 -3.22 -10.56 20.27
N LYS A 127 -2.11 -10.52 19.53
CA LYS A 127 -1.14 -11.63 19.50
C LYS A 127 -0.46 -11.86 20.85
N LEU A 128 -0.15 -10.79 21.59
CA LEU A 128 0.43 -10.89 22.93
C LEU A 128 -0.59 -11.42 23.95
N GLU A 129 -1.83 -10.95 23.91
CA GLU A 129 -2.88 -11.39 24.83
C GLU A 129 -3.26 -12.86 24.59
N LEU A 130 -3.41 -13.26 23.33
CA LEU A 130 -3.68 -14.66 22.95
C LEU A 130 -2.53 -15.57 23.37
N SER A 131 -1.28 -15.16 23.15
CA SER A 131 -0.11 -15.93 23.57
C SER A 131 -0.03 -16.11 25.09
N LYS A 132 -0.31 -15.05 25.87
CA LYS A 132 -0.35 -15.13 27.33
C LYS A 132 -1.44 -16.09 27.83
N ARG A 133 -2.65 -16.00 27.27
CA ARG A 133 -3.77 -16.89 27.64
C ARG A 133 -3.51 -18.34 27.28
N LEU A 134 -2.94 -18.61 26.11
CA LEU A 134 -2.57 -19.97 25.72
C LEU A 134 -1.48 -20.54 26.63
N LEU A 135 -0.49 -19.74 27.02
CA LEU A 135 0.59 -20.17 27.89
C LEU A 135 0.08 -20.45 29.32
N GLU A 136 -0.86 -19.65 29.84
CA GLU A 136 -1.55 -19.94 31.11
C GLU A 136 -2.35 -21.26 31.05
N ILE A 137 -3.11 -21.49 29.98
CA ILE A 137 -3.91 -22.72 29.81
C ILE A 137 -2.99 -23.94 29.72
N LEU A 138 -1.90 -23.86 28.95
CA LEU A 138 -0.92 -24.93 28.82
C LEU A 138 -0.20 -25.21 30.14
N PHE A 139 0.17 -24.15 30.89
CA PHE A 139 0.81 -24.30 32.19
C PHE A 139 -0.14 -24.91 33.23
N LYS A 140 -1.41 -24.48 33.23
CA LYS A 140 -2.46 -25.04 34.10
C LYS A 140 -2.74 -26.51 33.76
N SER A 141 -2.80 -26.86 32.48
CA SER A 141 -2.97 -28.22 31.99
C SER A 141 -1.79 -29.13 32.39
N SER A 142 -0.55 -28.66 32.24
CA SER A 142 0.65 -29.41 32.68
C SER A 142 0.71 -29.61 34.19
N ARG A 143 0.34 -28.61 35.01
CA ARG A 143 0.23 -28.78 36.46
C ARG A 143 -0.86 -29.77 36.86
N LEU A 144 -2.03 -29.73 36.23
CA LEU A 144 -3.10 -30.70 36.45
C LEU A 144 -2.66 -32.14 36.10
N LYS A 145 -1.90 -32.31 35.02
CA LYS A 145 -1.38 -33.62 34.61
C LYS A 145 -0.26 -34.15 35.52
N SER A 146 0.49 -33.25 36.15
CA SER A 146 1.50 -33.59 37.17
C SER A 146 0.84 -33.97 38.50
N VAL A 147 -0.10 -33.17 38.99
CA VAL A 147 -0.85 -33.44 40.24
C VAL A 147 -1.66 -34.74 40.14
N SER A 148 -2.34 -34.96 39.02
CA SER A 148 -3.09 -36.20 38.78
C SER A 148 -2.19 -37.44 38.78
N ARG A 149 -0.99 -37.36 38.19
CA ARG A 149 -0.02 -38.47 38.23
C ARG A 149 0.48 -38.77 39.64
N VAL A 150 0.75 -37.74 40.44
CA VAL A 150 1.19 -37.91 41.85
C VAL A 150 0.06 -38.50 42.70
N HIS A 151 -1.18 -38.05 42.52
CA HIS A 151 -2.34 -38.62 43.21
C HIS A 151 -2.61 -40.08 42.83
N ILE A 152 -2.44 -40.44 41.56
CA ILE A 152 -2.61 -41.83 41.09
C ILE A 152 -1.49 -42.73 41.65
N GLN A 153 -0.25 -42.26 41.70
CA GLN A 153 0.85 -43.01 42.29
C GLN A 153 0.71 -43.17 43.81
N ALA A 154 0.28 -42.13 44.53
CA ALA A 154 0.03 -42.21 45.98
C ALA A 154 -1.07 -43.24 46.31
N ARG A 155 -2.14 -43.29 45.52
CA ARG A 155 -3.27 -44.22 45.73
C ARG A 155 -2.93 -45.69 45.42
N LEU A 156 -1.87 -45.95 44.65
CA LEU A 156 -1.37 -47.30 44.34
C LEU A 156 -0.41 -47.85 45.41
N LEU A 157 0.12 -47.00 46.30
CA LEU A 157 1.04 -47.40 47.37
C LEU A 157 0.33 -47.72 48.70
N GLU A 158 -0.98 -47.43 48.81
CA GLU A 158 -1.80 -47.70 50.00
C GLU A 158 -2.62 -49.01 49.90
N THR A 159 -2.39 -49.83 48.86
CA THR A 159 -2.99 -51.18 48.67
C THR A 159 -1.91 -52.25 48.64
#